data_AF-A0A232LMH7-F1
#
_entry.id   AF-A0A232LMH7-F1
#
_cell.length_a   1.000
_cell.length_b   1.000
_cell.length_c   1.000
_cell.angle_alpha   90.00
_cell.angle_beta   90.00
_cell.angle_gamma   90.00
#
_symmetry.space_group_name_H-M   'P 1'
#
loop_
_entity.id
_entity.type
_entity.pdbx_description
1 polymer ?
#
loop_
_entity_poly.entity_id
_entity_poly.type
_entity_poly.pdbx_seq_one_letter_code
_entity_poly.pdbx_strand_id
1 'polypeptide(L)'
;MLNGGLITITKINNKFSNIELTQERQASRIKTVPISADKRSEKNECVAQRARGAYIATICQPEAAFDLSYAAQATDIVAEDVKALNKRLQWQIDNKGKGLHFVKLQNVSLSLGSAINMPNSALKLFVFVDSSFANNKDFSSQIGYMIVMATETVKYTESSFRNSVDGKKTITIKGNILHWSSIKCKRVT
;
A
#
# COMPACT_ATOMS: atom_id res chain seq x y z
N MET A 1 16.23 18.42 -2.04
CA MET A 1 16.18 17.91 -0.66
C MET A 1 14.98 16.97 -0.54
N LEU A 2 15.20 15.75 -0.07
CA LEU A 2 14.14 14.80 0.24
C LEU A 2 13.49 15.24 1.55
N ASN A 3 12.42 16.01 1.46
CA ASN A 3 11.59 16.30 2.64
C ASN A 3 10.80 15.03 2.95
N GLY A 4 11.31 14.23 3.88
CA GLY A 4 10.80 12.90 4.23
C GLY A 4 9.37 12.89 4.77
N GLY A 5 8.92 11.72 5.22
CA GLY A 5 7.63 11.58 5.89
C GLY A 5 7.62 12.25 7.26
N LEU A 6 6.45 12.77 7.66
CA LEU A 6 6.20 13.30 8.98
C LEU A 6 5.66 12.19 9.87
N ILE A 7 6.38 11.90 10.96
CA ILE A 7 5.94 10.94 11.99
C ILE A 7 5.32 11.73 13.14
N THR A 8 4.04 11.48 13.40
CA THR A 8 3.32 12.03 14.55
C THR A 8 3.07 10.91 15.56
N ILE A 9 3.48 11.12 16.81
CA ILE A 9 3.30 10.15 17.88
C ILE A 9 2.32 10.70 18.89
N THR A 10 1.16 10.05 19.02
CA THR A 10 0.12 10.46 19.97
C THR A 10 0.25 9.69 21.27
N LYS A 11 0.24 10.41 22.40
CA LYS A 11 0.23 9.84 23.76
C LYS A 11 -1.10 10.17 24.44
N ILE A 12 -1.69 9.17 25.09
CA ILE A 12 -2.89 9.31 25.94
C ILE A 12 -2.49 8.87 27.34
N ASN A 13 -2.69 9.71 28.35
CA ASN A 13 -2.32 9.44 29.75
C ASN A 13 -0.85 8.99 29.89
N ASN A 14 0.07 9.69 29.22
CA ASN A 14 1.51 9.35 29.14
C ASN A 14 1.86 7.98 28.52
N LYS A 15 0.90 7.29 27.92
CA LYS A 15 1.11 6.02 27.19
C LYS A 15 1.04 6.25 25.68
N PHE A 16 1.94 5.63 24.93
CA PHE A 16 1.88 5.65 23.46
C PHE A 16 0.57 5.00 22.99
N SER A 17 -0.18 5.72 22.16
CA SER A 17 -1.43 5.24 21.56
C SER A 17 -1.21 4.87 20.11
N ASN A 18 -0.94 5.86 19.26
CA ASN A 18 -0.88 5.71 17.81
C ASN A 18 0.37 6.40 17.26
N ILE A 19 0.90 5.86 16.17
CA ILE A 19 1.92 6.52 15.36
C ILE A 19 1.33 6.73 13.96
N GLU A 20 1.47 7.92 13.42
CA GLU A 20 0.99 8.26 12.08
C GLU A 20 2.17 8.68 11.23
N LEU A 21 2.30 8.10 10.04
CA LEU A 21 3.26 8.51 9.03
C LEU A 21 2.49 9.14 7.88
N THR A 22 2.69 10.43 7.68
CA THR A 22 2.05 11.20 6.61
C THR A 22 3.10 11.85 5.71
N GLN A 23 2.65 12.32 4.56
CA GLN A 23 3.44 13.23 3.75
C GLN A 23 3.32 14.64 4.36
N GLU A 24 4.44 15.36 4.48
CA GLU A 24 4.44 16.68 5.13
C GLU A 24 3.65 17.73 4.32
N ARG A 25 4.21 18.18 3.20
CA ARG A 25 3.62 19.17 2.28
C ARG A 25 3.80 18.79 0.81
N GLN A 26 4.13 17.54 0.54
CA GLN A 26 4.44 17.09 -0.82
C GLN A 26 3.19 16.96 -1.68
N ALA A 27 2.07 16.53 -1.11
CA ALA A 27 0.84 16.31 -1.87
C ALA A 27 0.19 17.62 -2.32
N SER A 28 0.58 18.79 -1.75
CA SER A 28 0.16 20.09 -2.28
C SER A 28 0.86 20.45 -3.60
N ARG A 29 1.94 19.75 -3.96
CA ARG A 29 2.70 19.95 -5.19
C ARG A 29 2.27 19.02 -6.33
N ILE A 30 1.37 18.07 -6.07
CA ILE A 30 0.77 17.26 -7.12
C ILE A 30 -0.29 18.08 -7.85
N LYS A 31 -0.28 17.99 -9.17
CA LYS A 31 -1.33 18.48 -10.07
C LYS A 31 -1.65 17.39 -11.10
N THR A 32 -2.84 17.45 -11.69
CA THR A 32 -3.14 16.68 -12.91
C THR A 32 -2.34 17.22 -14.10
N VAL A 33 -2.10 16.36 -15.08
CA VAL A 33 -1.42 16.67 -16.33
C VAL A 33 -2.45 17.07 -17.38
N PRO A 34 -2.33 18.24 -18.03
CA PRO A 34 -3.21 18.63 -19.11
C PRO A 34 -2.95 17.76 -20.34
N ILE A 35 -4.03 17.29 -20.98
CA ILE A 35 -3.93 16.66 -22.30
C ILE A 35 -3.74 17.80 -23.31
N SER A 36 -2.59 17.85 -23.98
CA SER A 36 -2.23 18.98 -24.84
C SER A 36 -1.80 18.54 -26.24
N ALA A 37 -1.86 19.47 -27.19
CA ALA A 37 -1.34 19.26 -28.54
C ALA A 37 0.20 19.18 -28.55
N ASP A 38 0.88 19.83 -27.59
CA ASP A 38 2.33 19.73 -27.42
C ASP A 38 2.69 18.46 -26.63
N LYS A 39 3.00 17.41 -27.38
CA LYS A 39 3.39 16.10 -26.83
C LYS A 39 4.68 16.12 -26.03
N ARG A 40 5.61 17.06 -26.28
CA ARG A 40 6.85 17.16 -25.52
C ARG A 40 6.57 17.71 -24.13
N SER A 41 5.76 18.77 -24.05
CA SER A 41 5.34 19.35 -22.78
C SER A 41 4.51 18.35 -21.94
N GLU A 42 3.53 17.68 -22.57
CA GLU A 42 2.71 16.63 -21.93
C GLU A 42 3.57 15.51 -21.33
N LYS A 43 4.58 15.04 -22.07
CA LYS A 43 5.51 14.00 -21.59
C LYS A 43 6.32 14.46 -20.39
N ASN A 44 6.85 15.68 -20.42
CA ASN A 44 7.62 16.24 -19.30
C ASN A 44 6.75 16.39 -18.05
N GLU A 45 5.51 16.87 -18.20
CA GLU A 45 4.57 16.99 -17.09
C GLU A 45 4.18 15.62 -16.52
N CYS A 46 3.91 14.63 -17.38
CA CYS A 46 3.65 13.25 -16.96
C CYS A 46 4.78 12.70 -16.09
N VAL A 47 6.03 12.81 -16.55
CA VAL A 47 7.20 12.32 -15.81
C VAL A 47 7.32 13.03 -14.46
N ALA A 48 7.13 14.35 -14.44
CA ALA A 48 7.22 15.14 -13.22
C ALA A 48 6.12 14.79 -12.20
N GLN A 49 4.86 14.74 -12.62
CA GLN A 49 3.73 14.47 -11.72
C GLN A 49 3.71 13.03 -11.24
N ARG A 50 4.04 12.08 -12.11
CA ARG A 50 4.24 10.68 -11.73
C ARG A 50 5.32 10.54 -10.66
N ALA A 51 6.47 11.20 -10.82
CA ALA A 51 7.54 11.13 -9.83
C ALA A 51 7.11 11.71 -8.47
N ARG A 52 6.38 12.83 -8.47
CA ARG A 52 5.81 13.43 -7.25
C ARG A 52 4.80 12.50 -6.57
N GLY A 53 3.88 11.93 -7.35
CA GLY A 53 2.92 10.95 -6.86
C GLY A 53 3.61 9.74 -6.25
N ALA A 54 4.60 9.18 -6.96
CA ALA A 54 5.37 8.01 -6.54
C ALA A 54 6.10 8.26 -5.22
N TYR A 55 6.67 9.45 -5.04
CA TYR A 55 7.31 9.83 -3.78
C TYR A 55 6.37 9.70 -2.58
N ILE A 56 5.17 10.26 -2.69
CA ILE A 56 4.15 10.19 -1.63
C ILE A 56 3.65 8.75 -1.44
N ALA A 57 3.43 8.03 -2.54
CA ALA A 57 3.01 6.64 -2.52
C ALA A 57 3.98 5.74 -1.77
N THR A 58 5.28 5.93 -1.96
CA THR A 58 6.35 5.17 -1.29
C THR A 58 6.51 5.55 0.18
N ILE A 59 6.10 6.75 0.59
CA ILE A 59 6.21 7.18 1.99
C ILE A 59 5.01 6.71 2.82
N CYS A 60 3.79 6.90 2.33
CA CYS A 60 2.61 6.68 3.17
C CYS A 60 1.30 6.35 2.44
N GLN A 61 1.31 6.17 1.12
CA GLN A 61 0.10 5.87 0.34
C GLN A 61 0.30 4.64 -0.57
N PRO A 62 0.42 3.43 0.03
CA PRO A 62 0.62 2.18 -0.73
C PRO A 62 -0.45 1.95 -1.81
N GLU A 63 -1.67 2.47 -1.63
CA GLU A 63 -2.76 2.32 -2.61
C GLU A 63 -2.47 2.99 -3.95
N ALA A 64 -1.58 3.98 -3.98
CA ALA A 64 -1.18 4.69 -5.18
C ALA A 64 0.05 4.05 -5.87
N ALA A 65 0.80 3.21 -5.16
CA ALA A 65 2.10 2.70 -5.62
C ALA A 65 1.99 1.93 -6.94
N PHE A 66 0.92 1.15 -7.11
CA PHE A 66 0.68 0.39 -8.33
C PHE A 66 0.52 1.29 -9.55
N ASP A 67 -0.48 2.17 -9.56
CA ASP A 67 -0.80 3.01 -10.74
C ASP A 67 0.38 3.90 -11.13
N LEU A 68 1.13 4.39 -10.13
CA LEU A 68 2.29 5.24 -10.36
C LEU A 68 3.49 4.46 -10.91
N SER A 69 3.69 3.22 -10.44
CA SER A 69 4.66 2.31 -11.03
C SER A 69 4.23 1.87 -12.43
N TYR A 70 2.95 1.62 -12.69
CA TYR A 70 2.44 1.32 -14.03
C TYR A 70 2.68 2.48 -15.00
N ALA A 71 2.31 3.70 -14.58
CA ALA A 71 2.61 4.92 -15.32
C ALA A 71 4.12 5.10 -15.54
N ALA A 72 4.98 4.50 -14.70
CA ALA A 72 6.44 4.60 -14.81
C ALA A 72 7.00 3.88 -16.03
N GLN A 73 6.24 2.92 -16.54
CA GLN A 73 6.67 2.02 -17.59
C GLN A 73 6.29 2.52 -18.99
N ALA A 74 5.39 3.49 -19.11
CA ALA A 74 5.00 4.09 -20.38
C ALA A 74 6.18 4.86 -21.00
N THR A 75 6.75 4.32 -22.08
CA THR A 75 7.80 4.96 -22.88
C THR A 75 7.22 5.95 -23.90
N ASP A 76 6.13 5.52 -24.55
CA ASP A 76 5.32 6.29 -25.50
C ASP A 76 3.96 6.57 -24.87
N ILE A 77 3.83 7.76 -24.28
CA ILE A 77 2.65 8.17 -23.52
C ILE A 77 1.51 8.45 -24.50
N VAL A 78 0.43 7.68 -24.40
CA VAL A 78 -0.83 7.94 -25.11
C VAL A 78 -1.85 8.61 -24.19
N ALA A 79 -2.94 9.14 -24.76
CA ALA A 79 -3.96 9.86 -24.01
C ALA A 79 -4.56 9.02 -22.87
N GLU A 80 -4.69 7.72 -23.06
CA GLU A 80 -5.20 6.77 -22.08
C GLU A 80 -4.27 6.63 -20.87
N ASP A 81 -2.96 6.68 -21.07
CA ASP A 81 -1.98 6.65 -19.98
C ASP A 81 -2.07 7.93 -19.13
N VAL A 82 -2.25 9.09 -19.80
CA VAL A 82 -2.45 10.39 -19.12
C VAL A 82 -3.74 10.38 -18.31
N LYS A 83 -4.83 9.83 -18.86
CA LYS A 83 -6.12 9.69 -18.14
C LYS A 83 -5.97 8.80 -16.90
N ALA A 84 -5.31 7.65 -17.03
CA ALA A 84 -5.07 6.73 -15.92
C ALA A 84 -4.20 7.37 -14.82
N LEU A 85 -3.11 8.02 -15.21
CA LEU A 85 -2.24 8.77 -14.29
C LEU A 85 -3.04 9.87 -13.57
N ASN A 86 -3.81 10.68 -14.31
CA ASN A 86 -4.62 11.75 -13.73
C ASN A 86 -5.67 11.25 -12.75
N LYS A 87 -6.29 10.10 -13.01
CA LYS A 87 -7.22 9.48 -12.05
C LYS A 87 -6.53 9.22 -10.71
N ARG A 88 -5.30 8.68 -10.73
CA ARG A 88 -4.55 8.44 -9.50
C ARG A 88 -4.05 9.74 -8.85
N LEU A 89 -3.52 10.68 -9.62
CA LEU A 89 -3.06 11.97 -9.09
C LEU A 89 -4.21 12.74 -8.44
N GLN A 90 -5.39 12.73 -9.05
CA GLN A 90 -6.60 13.32 -8.48
C GLN A 90 -6.96 12.65 -7.15
N TRP A 91 -6.94 11.32 -7.08
CA TRP A 91 -7.15 10.62 -5.82
C TRP A 91 -6.14 11.06 -4.73
N GLN A 92 -4.86 11.23 -5.07
CA GLN A 92 -3.86 11.72 -4.10
C GLN A 92 -4.11 13.17 -3.67
N ILE A 93 -4.62 14.01 -4.59
CA ILE A 93 -5.02 15.40 -4.31
C ILE A 93 -6.22 15.43 -3.35
N ASP A 94 -7.19 14.55 -3.54
CA ASP A 94 -8.39 14.48 -2.71
C ASP A 94 -8.08 13.84 -1.35
N ASN A 95 -7.02 13.02 -1.27
CA ASN A 95 -6.61 12.29 -0.08
C ASN A 95 -5.25 12.76 0.48
N LYS A 96 -4.94 14.06 0.38
CA LYS A 96 -3.65 14.64 0.82
C LYS A 96 -3.27 14.29 2.26
N GLY A 97 -4.24 14.23 3.16
CA GLY A 97 -4.04 13.90 4.58
C GLY A 97 -3.88 12.41 4.87
N LYS A 98 -4.11 11.54 3.88
CA LYS A 98 -4.04 10.10 4.08
C LYS A 98 -2.60 9.63 4.22
N GLY A 99 -2.34 8.84 5.26
CA GLY A 99 -1.05 8.23 5.55
C GLY A 99 -1.20 6.86 6.19
N LEU A 100 -0.11 6.35 6.75
CA LEU A 100 -0.12 5.10 7.51
C LEU A 100 -0.45 5.37 8.98
N HIS A 101 -1.35 4.57 9.52
CA HIS A 101 -1.68 4.56 10.94
C HIS A 101 -1.17 3.25 11.55
N PHE A 102 -0.19 3.37 12.43
CA PHE A 102 0.36 2.24 13.16
C PHE A 102 -0.43 2.07 14.45
N VAL A 103 -0.97 0.87 14.62
CA VAL A 103 -1.68 0.46 15.81
C VAL A 103 -0.77 -0.34 16.72
N LYS A 104 -1.02 -0.23 18.03
CA LYS A 104 -0.41 -1.14 18.99
C LYS A 104 -0.88 -2.57 18.71
N LEU A 105 0.06 -3.43 18.35
CA LEU A 105 -0.17 -4.86 18.26
C LEU A 105 -0.15 -5.42 19.69
N GLN A 106 -1.09 -6.32 20.01
CA GLN A 106 -1.14 -6.91 21.35
C GLN A 106 0.13 -7.72 21.60
N ASN A 107 0.67 -7.57 22.81
CA ASN A 107 1.80 -8.34 23.29
C ASN A 107 1.39 -9.82 23.29
N VAL A 108 1.92 -10.59 22.35
CA VAL A 108 2.28 -11.96 22.68
C VAL A 108 3.37 -11.81 23.72
N SER A 109 3.13 -12.27 24.94
CA SER A 109 4.20 -12.36 25.92
C SER A 109 5.39 -13.04 25.25
N LEU A 110 6.51 -12.33 25.07
CA LEU A 110 7.80 -12.89 24.63
C LEU A 110 8.43 -13.72 25.75
N SER A 111 7.60 -14.40 26.56
CA SER A 111 8.05 -15.48 27.41
C SER A 111 8.43 -16.63 26.49
N LEU A 112 9.71 -16.65 26.12
CA LEU A 112 10.43 -17.81 25.61
C LEU A 112 10.47 -18.87 26.72
N GLY A 113 9.31 -19.43 27.05
CA GLY A 113 9.14 -20.41 28.11
C GLY A 113 7.84 -21.15 27.88
N SER A 114 7.93 -22.34 27.29
CA SER A 114 6.83 -23.26 26.98
C SER A 114 6.11 -23.02 25.64
N ALA A 115 6.71 -23.58 24.59
CA ALA A 115 6.11 -23.79 23.26
C ALA A 115 5.02 -24.88 23.27
N ILE A 116 4.15 -24.92 24.29
CA ILE A 116 3.17 -26.01 24.46
C ILE A 116 1.72 -25.50 24.42
N ASN A 117 1.46 -24.19 24.44
CA ASN A 117 0.12 -23.64 24.19
C ASN A 117 0.23 -22.29 23.46
N MET A 118 0.28 -22.32 22.12
CA MET A 118 0.24 -21.11 21.31
C MET A 118 -1.12 -20.42 21.46
N PRO A 119 -1.20 -19.21 22.03
CA PRO A 119 -2.44 -18.46 22.03
C PRO A 119 -2.75 -18.07 20.58
N ASN A 120 -4.03 -18.12 20.20
CA ASN A 120 -4.58 -17.80 18.88
C ASN A 120 -4.39 -16.33 18.44
N SER A 121 -3.28 -15.68 18.80
CA SER A 121 -2.98 -14.27 18.60
C SER A 121 -1.47 -14.00 18.56
N ALA A 122 -0.67 -14.97 18.08
CA ALA A 122 0.77 -14.77 17.87
C ALA A 122 1.04 -13.64 16.86
N LEU A 123 2.13 -12.89 17.06
CA LEU A 123 2.63 -11.89 16.12
C LEU A 123 3.27 -12.64 14.95
N LYS A 124 2.85 -12.29 13.74
CA LYS A 124 3.29 -12.94 12.50
C LYS A 124 3.75 -11.88 11.51
N LEU A 125 4.67 -12.28 10.64
CA LEU A 125 5.05 -11.52 9.46
C LEU A 125 4.31 -12.11 8.25
N PHE A 126 3.46 -11.31 7.62
CA PHE A 126 2.75 -11.66 6.40
C PHE A 126 3.40 -10.97 5.21
N VAL A 127 3.51 -11.70 4.10
CA VAL A 127 3.89 -11.16 2.80
C VAL A 127 2.73 -11.41 1.85
N PHE A 128 2.05 -10.34 1.46
CA PHE A 128 1.03 -10.37 0.43
C PHE A 128 1.70 -10.06 -0.90
N VAL A 129 1.51 -10.93 -1.87
CA VAL A 129 1.99 -10.74 -3.24
C VAL A 129 0.78 -10.64 -4.14
N ASP A 130 0.77 -9.67 -5.04
CA ASP A 130 -0.26 -9.54 -6.04
C ASP A 130 0.19 -10.20 -7.35
N SER A 131 -0.47 -11.31 -7.70
CA SER A 131 -0.19 -12.09 -8.90
C SER A 131 -0.95 -11.61 -10.14
N SER A 132 -1.87 -10.65 -10.01
CA SER A 132 -2.71 -10.17 -11.12
C SER A 132 -1.94 -9.35 -12.16
N PHE A 133 -0.64 -9.08 -11.94
CA PHE A 133 0.14 -8.07 -12.66
C PHE A 133 1.26 -8.64 -13.55
N ALA A 134 1.14 -9.89 -13.99
CA ALA A 134 2.18 -10.56 -14.77
C ALA A 134 2.43 -9.99 -16.18
N ASN A 135 1.58 -9.10 -16.71
CA ASN A 135 1.68 -8.60 -18.10
C ASN A 135 1.48 -7.09 -18.20
N ASN A 136 2.57 -6.33 -18.29
CA ASN A 136 2.56 -4.96 -18.78
C ASN A 136 2.40 -4.93 -20.31
N LYS A 137 2.10 -3.75 -20.87
CA LYS A 137 1.95 -3.56 -22.33
C LYS A 137 3.16 -4.01 -23.14
N ASP A 138 4.35 -3.92 -22.55
CA ASP A 138 5.63 -4.31 -23.16
C ASP A 138 6.04 -5.75 -22.85
N PHE A 139 5.11 -6.59 -22.38
CA PHE A 139 5.32 -7.99 -21.97
C PHE A 139 6.30 -8.18 -20.79
N SER A 140 6.74 -7.10 -20.16
CA SER A 140 7.39 -7.18 -18.86
C SER A 140 6.37 -7.53 -17.77
N SER A 141 6.83 -7.99 -16.61
CA SER A 141 5.96 -8.24 -15.47
C SER A 141 6.11 -7.12 -14.45
N GLN A 142 5.08 -6.85 -13.67
CA GLN A 142 5.17 -6.01 -12.49
C GLN A 142 4.84 -6.87 -11.28
N ILE A 143 5.72 -6.87 -10.28
CA ILE A 143 5.47 -7.59 -9.03
C ILE A 143 5.17 -6.55 -7.95
N GLY A 144 3.97 -6.67 -7.37
CA GLY A 144 3.57 -5.92 -6.19
C GLY A 144 3.64 -6.81 -4.96
N TYR A 145 4.20 -6.30 -3.87
CA TYR A 145 4.12 -6.97 -2.58
C TYR A 145 3.96 -5.99 -1.42
N MET A 146 3.40 -6.49 -0.32
CA MET A 146 3.24 -5.78 0.94
C MET A 146 3.66 -6.68 2.10
N ILE A 147 4.54 -6.16 2.95
CA ILE A 147 4.99 -6.81 4.17
C ILE A 147 4.21 -6.20 5.34
N VAL A 148 3.52 -7.05 6.09
CA VAL A 148 2.67 -6.66 7.21
C VAL A 148 3.08 -7.43 8.45
N MET A 149 3.29 -6.71 9.54
CA MET A 149 3.43 -7.33 10.86
C MET A 149 2.07 -7.28 11.56
N ALA A 150 1.50 -8.45 11.89
CA ALA A 150 0.12 -8.54 12.34
C ALA A 150 -0.13 -9.68 13.30
N THR A 151 -1.24 -9.61 14.03
CA THR A 151 -1.85 -10.76 14.69
C THR A 151 -2.99 -11.30 13.83
N GLU A 152 -3.19 -12.61 13.88
CA GLU A 152 -4.26 -13.31 13.17
C GLU A 152 -5.26 -13.88 14.17
N THR A 153 -6.55 -13.70 13.90
CA THR A 153 -7.63 -14.31 14.68
C THR A 153 -8.55 -15.09 13.75
N VAL A 154 -8.81 -16.35 14.10
CA VAL A 154 -9.70 -17.25 13.36
C VAL A 154 -11.00 -17.38 14.14
N LYS A 155 -12.13 -17.14 13.47
CA LYS A 155 -13.48 -17.39 14.00
C LYS A 155 -14.18 -18.42 13.14
N TYR A 156 -14.81 -19.40 13.78
CA TYR A 156 -15.70 -20.35 13.15
C TYR A 156 -17.13 -19.94 13.50
N THR A 157 -17.94 -19.66 12.49
CA THR A 157 -19.38 -19.47 12.69
C THR A 157 -20.09 -20.76 12.29
N GLU A 158 -20.78 -21.37 13.25
CA GLU A 158 -21.75 -22.43 12.96
C GLU A 158 -22.94 -21.82 12.23
N SER A 159 -23.24 -22.30 11.02
CA SER A 159 -24.58 -22.15 10.47
C SER A 159 -25.49 -23.14 11.19
N SER A 160 -26.17 -22.66 12.22
CA SER A 160 -27.29 -23.36 12.85
C SER A 160 -28.46 -23.43 11.88
N PHE A 161 -28.46 -24.40 10.97
CA PHE A 161 -29.67 -25.07 10.48
C PHE A 161 -29.29 -26.34 9.70
N ARG A 162 -29.54 -27.50 10.32
CA ARG A 162 -29.65 -28.87 9.76
C ARG A 162 -28.69 -29.25 8.61
N ASN A 163 -27.69 -30.07 8.96
CA ASN A 163 -26.97 -31.00 8.07
C ASN A 163 -26.06 -30.44 6.97
N SER A 164 -25.42 -29.28 7.16
CA SER A 164 -24.26 -28.88 6.35
C SER A 164 -23.02 -28.73 7.24
N VAL A 165 -21.94 -29.43 6.87
CA VAL A 165 -20.68 -29.56 7.63
C VAL A 165 -19.68 -28.45 7.30
N ASP A 166 -20.05 -27.45 6.49
CA ASP A 166 -19.13 -26.38 6.10
C ASP A 166 -19.30 -25.13 6.97
N GLY A 167 -18.80 -25.21 8.21
CA GLY A 167 -18.69 -24.05 9.08
C GLY A 167 -17.86 -22.94 8.43
N LYS A 168 -18.42 -21.72 8.31
CA LYS A 168 -17.72 -20.60 7.68
C LYS A 168 -16.55 -20.15 8.56
N LYS A 169 -15.33 -20.32 8.05
CA LYS A 169 -14.09 -19.85 8.67
C LYS A 169 -13.83 -18.40 8.25
N THR A 170 -13.73 -17.49 9.22
CA THR A 170 -13.34 -16.10 9.00
C THR A 170 -11.98 -15.84 9.64
N ILE A 171 -11.03 -15.33 8.85
CA ILE A 171 -9.70 -14.92 9.31
C ILE A 171 -9.66 -13.40 9.35
N THR A 172 -9.29 -12.84 10.49
CA THR A 172 -9.09 -11.39 10.67
C THR A 172 -7.62 -11.14 10.96
N ILE A 173 -7.01 -10.25 10.18
CA ILE A 173 -5.62 -9.81 10.35
C ILE A 173 -5.65 -8.36 10.85
N LYS A 174 -5.03 -8.11 12.01
CA LYS A 174 -4.84 -6.76 12.54
C LYS A 174 -3.34 -6.48 12.62
N GLY A 175 -2.87 -5.53 11.81
CA GLY A 175 -1.45 -5.34 11.61
C GLY A 175 -1.05 -3.96 11.13
N ASN A 176 0.26 -3.77 11.05
CA ASN A 176 0.90 -2.59 10.52
C ASN A 176 1.65 -2.94 9.23
N ILE A 177 1.49 -2.11 8.21
CA ILE A 177 2.29 -2.21 6.99
C ILE A 177 3.72 -1.78 7.34
N LEU A 178 4.68 -2.66 7.11
CA LEU A 178 6.10 -2.37 7.32
C LEU A 178 6.78 -1.90 6.05
N HIS A 179 6.42 -2.51 4.92
CA HIS A 179 6.99 -2.20 3.62
C HIS A 179 6.03 -2.57 2.50
N TRP A 180 6.15 -1.88 1.37
CA TRP A 180 5.45 -2.22 0.15
C TRP A 180 6.32 -1.80 -1.03
N SER A 181 6.15 -2.51 -2.12
CA SER A 181 6.82 -2.16 -3.36
C SER A 181 5.98 -2.64 -4.53
N SER A 182 6.04 -1.88 -5.62
CA SER A 182 5.49 -2.28 -6.91
C SER A 182 6.53 -1.90 -7.94
N ILE A 183 7.20 -2.91 -8.50
CA ILE A 183 8.34 -2.71 -9.39
C ILE A 183 8.17 -3.51 -10.67
N LYS A 184 8.63 -2.91 -11.76
CA LYS A 184 8.82 -3.62 -13.03
C LYS A 184 9.91 -4.67 -12.85
N CYS A 185 9.63 -5.88 -13.26
CA CYS A 185 10.55 -7.01 -13.29
C CYS A 185 10.73 -7.44 -14.74
N LYS A 186 12.00 -7.69 -15.14
CA LYS A 186 12.27 -8.36 -16.40
C LYS A 186 11.82 -9.81 -16.25
N ARG A 187 11.02 -10.30 -17.19
CA ARG A 187 10.63 -11.70 -17.23
C ARG A 187 11.89 -12.56 -17.34
N VAL A 188 12.08 -13.48 -16.39
CA VAL A 188 13.08 -14.53 -16.53
C VAL A 188 12.44 -15.59 -17.42
N THR A 189 12.85 -15.62 -18.68
CA THR A 189 12.56 -16.71 -19.63
C THR A 189 13.74 -17.63 -19.71
#